data_AF-A0A954X409-F1
#
_entry.id   AF-A0A954X409-F1
#
_cell.length_a   1.000
_cell.length_b   1.000
_cell.length_c   1.000
_cell.angle_alpha   90.00
_cell.angle_beta   90.00
_cell.angle_gamma   90.00
#
_symmetry.space_group_name_H-M   'P 1'
#
loop_
_entity.id
_entity.type
_entity.pdbx_description
1 polymer ?
#
loop_
_entity_poly.entity_id
_entity_poly.type
_entity_poly.pdbx_seq_one_letter_code
_entity_poly.pdbx_strand_id
1 'polypeptide(L)'
;HTYNRGIVFRDFRVPAANLLEPIRGNGLTIAYHGLNLGRVSLCANAAGTMRLMMASMIPWAKFRSTYGEPIASRELVERRLGRLAGLIVACDALVAWCSQLIDAGYRGEMECIVAKIFGSEAQKEAAIEFYMKTHGGRSFLHGHMFGDNVHEYLAPCIYEGEGEMLGMAFFKSLVKAHGVQYFESIGKALQAAGIRKPNPLNPAHMWALKGAMAPYARWLMSQYIRGGSSPTLPPMPDRLRKHAQFAAEQLQASPLEISGVMR
;
A
#
# COMPACT_ATOMS: atom_id res chain seq x y z
N HIS A 1 17.29 21.77 -6.12
CA HIS A 1 16.80 21.40 -7.46
C HIS A 1 16.95 19.91 -7.66
N THR A 2 15.88 19.24 -8.05
CA THR A 2 15.89 17.82 -8.42
C THR A 2 16.07 17.74 -9.94
N TYR A 3 17.03 16.95 -10.42
CA TYR A 3 17.28 16.79 -11.86
C TYR A 3 16.82 15.41 -12.30
N ASN A 4 15.77 15.34 -13.10
CA ASN A 4 15.37 14.10 -13.77
C ASN A 4 15.97 14.09 -15.19
N ARG A 5 16.72 13.03 -15.52
CA ARG A 5 17.38 12.87 -16.83
C ARG A 5 17.20 11.44 -17.33
N GLY A 6 16.88 11.30 -18.61
CA GLY A 6 16.95 10.01 -19.29
C GLY A 6 18.42 9.56 -19.39
N ILE A 7 18.67 8.30 -19.04
CA ILE A 7 19.97 7.66 -19.20
C ILE A 7 19.87 6.66 -20.34
N VAL A 8 20.81 6.69 -21.27
CA VAL A 8 20.85 5.80 -22.45
C VAL A 8 22.12 4.97 -22.39
N PHE A 9 21.96 3.66 -22.37
CA PHE A 9 23.07 2.70 -22.45
C PHE A 9 23.08 2.08 -23.84
N ARG A 10 24.12 2.34 -24.64
CA ARG A 10 24.37 1.71 -25.94
C ARG A 10 25.76 1.12 -25.94
N ASP A 11 25.85 -0.20 -26.12
CA ASP A 11 27.11 -0.96 -26.09
C ASP A 11 27.99 -0.64 -24.86
N PHE A 12 27.33 -0.30 -23.74
CA PHE A 12 27.98 0.13 -22.52
C PHE A 12 28.55 -1.08 -21.78
N ARG A 13 29.84 -1.34 -21.98
CA ARG A 13 30.53 -2.46 -21.36
C ARG A 13 30.68 -2.23 -19.86
N VAL A 14 30.12 -3.14 -19.07
CA VAL A 14 30.25 -3.17 -17.61
C VAL A 14 31.19 -4.31 -17.22
N PRO A 15 32.26 -4.08 -16.44
CA PRO A 15 33.12 -5.15 -15.93
C PRO A 15 32.33 -6.20 -15.15
N ALA A 16 32.65 -7.48 -15.32
CA ALA A 16 31.95 -8.56 -14.60
C ALA A 16 32.04 -8.43 -13.08
N ALA A 17 33.13 -7.84 -12.56
CA ALA A 17 33.31 -7.55 -11.14
C ALA A 17 32.29 -6.54 -10.56
N ASN A 18 31.56 -5.80 -11.41
CA ASN A 18 30.52 -4.86 -10.99
C ASN A 18 29.12 -5.50 -10.99
N LEU A 19 29.00 -6.80 -11.27
CA LEU A 19 27.72 -7.50 -11.18
C LEU A 19 27.29 -7.57 -9.71
N LEU A 20 26.09 -7.06 -9.43
CA LEU A 20 25.50 -7.14 -8.10
C LEU A 20 24.94 -8.54 -7.85
N GLU A 21 25.50 -9.25 -6.87
CA GLU A 21 25.08 -10.59 -6.49
C GLU A 21 24.17 -10.54 -5.24
N PRO A 22 22.89 -10.92 -5.34
CA PRO A 22 22.01 -10.93 -4.18
C PRO A 22 22.31 -12.12 -3.27
N ILE A 23 22.19 -11.91 -1.95
CA ILE A 23 22.32 -12.99 -0.95
C ILE A 23 21.26 -14.08 -1.17
N ARG A 24 20.07 -13.70 -1.66
CA ARG A 24 18.96 -14.60 -2.03
C ARG A 24 18.22 -14.06 -3.24
N GLY A 25 17.76 -14.96 -4.12
CA GLY A 25 16.91 -14.61 -5.25
C GLY A 25 17.72 -14.16 -6.47
N ASN A 26 17.25 -13.11 -7.16
CA ASN A 26 17.85 -12.61 -8.40
C ASN A 26 17.91 -11.07 -8.39
N GLY A 27 18.31 -10.43 -9.50
CA GLY A 27 18.40 -8.97 -9.59
C GLY A 27 17.11 -8.22 -9.23
N LEU A 28 15.93 -8.82 -9.44
CA LEU A 28 14.67 -8.21 -9.01
C LEU A 28 14.54 -8.14 -7.49
N THR A 29 15.15 -9.07 -6.75
CA THR A 29 15.17 -9.02 -5.28
C THR A 29 15.89 -7.76 -4.79
N ILE A 30 16.99 -7.38 -5.42
CA ILE A 30 17.72 -6.13 -5.12
C ILE A 30 16.83 -4.92 -5.42
N ALA A 31 16.20 -4.92 -6.60
CA ALA A 31 15.31 -3.84 -7.02
C ALA A 31 14.13 -3.65 -6.04
N TYR A 32 13.46 -4.73 -5.64
CA TYR A 32 12.33 -4.64 -4.71
C TYR A 32 12.74 -4.17 -3.31
N HIS A 33 13.91 -4.56 -2.81
CA HIS A 33 14.41 -4.05 -1.54
C HIS A 33 14.61 -2.53 -1.60
N GLY A 34 15.22 -2.02 -2.67
CA GLY A 34 15.38 -0.58 -2.89
C GLY A 34 14.02 0.15 -3.00
N LEU A 35 13.07 -0.42 -3.76
CA LEU A 35 11.73 0.14 -3.91
C LEU A 35 10.97 0.21 -2.57
N ASN A 36 11.11 -0.78 -1.70
CA ASN A 36 10.44 -0.75 -0.39
C ASN A 36 10.93 0.41 0.46
N LEU A 37 12.25 0.67 0.49
CA LEU A 37 12.81 1.84 1.15
C LEU A 37 12.34 3.15 0.51
N GLY A 38 12.33 3.24 -0.82
CA GLY A 38 11.84 4.40 -1.57
C GLY A 38 10.38 4.73 -1.23
N ARG A 39 9.52 3.71 -1.18
CA ARG A 39 8.10 3.82 -0.83
C ARG A 39 7.85 4.36 0.58
N VAL A 40 8.60 3.87 1.57
CA VAL A 40 8.51 4.39 2.95
C VAL A 40 9.03 5.82 3.03
N SER A 41 10.15 6.10 2.36
CA SER A 41 10.73 7.44 2.28
C SER A 41 9.75 8.45 1.64
N LEU A 42 8.97 8.04 0.63
CA LEU A 42 7.94 8.86 0.02
C LEU A 42 6.84 9.20 1.03
N CYS A 43 6.36 8.23 1.81
CA CYS A 43 5.36 8.46 2.85
C CYS A 43 5.88 9.45 3.93
N ALA A 44 7.15 9.33 4.31
CA ALA A 44 7.81 10.27 5.22
C ALA A 44 7.89 11.69 4.63
N ASN A 45 8.25 11.80 3.34
CA ASN A 45 8.27 13.09 2.64
C ASN A 45 6.87 13.71 2.58
N ALA A 46 5.83 12.91 2.32
CA ALA A 46 4.44 13.38 2.37
C ALA A 46 4.07 13.99 3.72
N ALA A 47 4.44 13.33 4.82
CA ALA A 47 4.23 13.85 6.16
C ALA A 47 4.98 15.18 6.40
N GLY A 48 6.22 15.30 5.92
CA GLY A 48 7.00 16.54 6.00
C GLY A 48 6.39 17.68 5.18
N THR A 49 6.00 17.39 3.94
CA THR A 49 5.36 18.34 3.02
C THR A 49 4.03 18.85 3.56
N MET A 50 3.20 17.98 4.13
CA MET A 50 1.95 18.37 4.78
C MET A 50 2.16 19.27 6.01
N ARG A 51 3.24 19.07 6.77
CA ARG A 51 3.60 20.00 7.87
C ARG A 51 3.96 21.39 7.36
N LEU A 52 4.67 21.49 6.23
CA LEU A 52 4.97 22.78 5.59
C LEU A 52 3.69 23.49 5.12
N MET A 53 2.75 22.73 4.52
CA MET A 53 1.44 23.25 4.17
C MET A 53 0.71 23.78 5.40
N MET A 54 0.67 23.00 6.49
CA MET A 54 0.01 23.40 7.74
C MET A 54 0.65 24.67 8.34
N ALA A 55 1.98 24.73 8.36
CA ALA A 55 2.74 25.88 8.84
C ALA A 55 2.48 27.16 8.03
N SER A 56 2.14 27.03 6.75
CA SER A 56 1.70 28.15 5.91
C SER A 56 0.20 28.48 6.09
N MET A 57 -0.65 27.49 6.29
CA MET A 57 -2.11 27.68 6.44
C MET A 57 -2.49 28.40 7.72
N ILE A 58 -1.89 28.05 8.85
CA ILE A 58 -2.23 28.62 10.16
C ILE A 58 -2.05 30.15 10.20
N PRO A 59 -0.88 30.73 9.85
CA PRO A 59 -0.72 32.18 9.87
C PRO A 59 -1.59 32.86 8.82
N TRP A 60 -1.74 32.27 7.63
CA TRP A 60 -2.63 32.82 6.60
C TRP A 60 -4.09 32.88 7.08
N ALA A 61 -4.57 31.83 7.76
CA ALA A 61 -5.92 31.78 8.26
C ALA A 61 -6.21 32.85 9.32
N LYS A 62 -5.22 33.17 10.16
CA LYS A 62 -5.31 34.23 11.17
C LYS A 62 -5.22 35.63 10.55
N PHE A 63 -4.42 35.79 9.49
CA PHE A 63 -4.20 37.08 8.83
C PHE A 63 -5.35 37.48 7.89
N ARG A 64 -5.86 36.52 7.11
CA ARG A 64 -6.88 36.80 6.09
C ARG A 64 -8.25 36.93 6.74
N SER A 65 -8.90 38.08 6.54
CA SER A 65 -10.30 38.27 6.93
C SER A 65 -11.25 38.28 5.74
N THR A 66 -12.43 37.67 5.91
CA THR A 66 -13.56 37.76 4.97
C THR A 66 -14.84 37.89 5.78
N TYR A 67 -15.81 38.65 5.27
CA TYR A 67 -17.08 38.92 5.98
C TYR A 67 -16.86 39.37 7.44
N GLY A 68 -15.96 40.33 7.64
CA GLY A 68 -15.71 40.96 8.94
C GLY A 68 -14.78 40.21 9.90
N GLU A 69 -14.50 38.92 9.67
CA GLU A 69 -13.76 38.08 10.63
C GLU A 69 -12.57 37.35 9.97
N PRO A 70 -11.51 37.01 10.72
CA PRO A 70 -10.45 36.11 10.26
C PRO A 70 -11.01 34.78 9.74
N ILE A 71 -10.45 34.22 8.67
CA ILE A 71 -10.92 32.93 8.16
C ILE A 71 -10.60 31.76 9.11
N ALA A 72 -9.71 31.97 10.08
CA ALA A 72 -9.43 31.01 11.15
C ALA A 72 -10.66 30.67 12.01
N SER A 73 -11.67 31.55 12.10
CA SER A 73 -12.92 31.28 12.85
C SER A 73 -13.97 30.53 12.03
N ARG A 74 -13.65 30.15 10.79
CA ARG A 74 -14.58 29.46 9.89
C ARG A 74 -14.43 27.96 10.07
N GLU A 75 -15.52 27.28 10.43
CA GLU A 75 -15.56 25.82 10.64
C GLU A 75 -14.94 25.02 9.48
N LEU A 76 -15.11 25.49 8.24
CA LEU A 76 -14.52 24.84 7.07
C LEU A 76 -12.98 24.87 7.09
N VAL A 77 -12.37 25.98 7.53
CA VAL A 77 -10.91 26.11 7.66
C VAL A 77 -10.40 25.27 8.83
N GLU A 78 -11.11 25.28 9.95
CA GLU A 78 -10.80 24.43 11.12
C GLU A 78 -10.85 22.95 10.75
N ARG A 79 -11.88 22.51 10.02
CA ARG A 79 -12.02 21.13 9.52
C ARG A 79 -10.84 20.73 8.64
N ARG A 80 -10.41 21.61 7.73
CA ARG A 80 -9.24 21.36 6.86
C ARG A 80 -7.96 21.19 7.69
N LEU A 81 -7.72 22.07 8.67
CA LEU A 81 -6.56 21.97 9.54
C LEU A 81 -6.58 20.69 10.40
N GLY A 82 -7.73 20.35 10.98
CA GLY A 82 -7.89 19.13 11.76
C GLY A 82 -7.67 17.86 10.93
N ARG A 83 -8.22 17.81 9.71
CA ARG A 83 -8.02 16.68 8.79
C ARG A 83 -6.57 16.58 8.33
N LEU A 84 -5.92 17.70 8.01
CA LEU A 84 -4.49 17.75 7.67
C LEU A 84 -3.62 17.21 8.81
N ALA A 85 -3.89 17.60 10.05
CA ALA A 85 -3.17 17.08 11.22
C ALA A 85 -3.33 15.56 11.35
N GLY A 86 -4.55 15.02 11.13
CA GLY A 86 -4.80 13.58 11.13
C GLY A 86 -4.02 12.84 10.05
N LEU A 87 -3.96 13.37 8.83
CA LEU A 87 -3.19 12.78 7.73
C LEU A 87 -1.68 12.76 8.03
N ILE A 88 -1.13 13.82 8.63
CA ILE A 88 0.28 13.87 9.04
C ILE A 88 0.59 12.73 10.02
N VAL A 89 -0.21 12.60 11.09
CA VAL A 89 -0.01 11.55 12.10
C VAL A 89 -0.15 10.14 11.49
N ALA A 90 -1.12 9.95 10.59
CA ALA A 90 -1.30 8.68 9.91
C ALA A 90 -0.08 8.30 9.05
N CYS A 91 0.48 9.26 8.30
CA CYS A 91 1.72 9.02 7.54
C CYS A 91 2.90 8.68 8.47
N ASP A 92 3.09 9.41 9.57
CA ASP A 92 4.19 9.12 10.50
C ASP A 92 4.05 7.73 11.13
N ALA A 93 2.82 7.33 11.49
CA ALA A 93 2.55 6.01 12.03
C ALA A 93 2.84 4.89 11.03
N LEU A 94 2.46 5.08 9.76
CA LEU A 94 2.78 4.14 8.68
C LEU A 94 4.28 4.05 8.43
N VAL A 95 4.98 5.18 8.44
CA VAL A 95 6.45 5.22 8.31
C VAL A 95 7.10 4.44 9.44
N ALA A 96 6.73 4.72 10.69
CA ALA A 96 7.28 4.04 11.86
C ALA A 96 7.01 2.54 11.84
N TRP A 97 5.80 2.13 11.45
CA TRP A 97 5.44 0.71 11.31
C TRP A 97 6.27 0.02 10.22
N CYS A 98 6.37 0.62 9.04
CA CYS A 98 7.09 0.03 7.92
C CYS A 98 8.60 -0.04 8.19
N SER A 99 9.20 1.03 8.73
CA SER A 99 10.63 1.04 9.01
C SER A 99 11.00 0.00 10.06
N GLN A 100 10.22 -0.14 11.13
CA GLN A 100 10.45 -1.17 12.15
C GLN A 100 10.41 -2.59 11.56
N LEU A 101 9.48 -2.87 10.64
CA LEU A 101 9.42 -4.18 9.99
C LEU A 101 10.62 -4.43 9.08
N ILE A 102 11.03 -3.44 8.29
CA ILE A 102 12.21 -3.55 7.42
C ILE A 102 13.47 -3.78 8.27
N ASP A 103 13.66 -3.01 9.34
CA ASP A 103 14.81 -3.11 10.24
C ASP A 103 14.83 -4.48 10.97
N ALA A 104 13.67 -5.05 11.26
CA ALA A 104 13.53 -6.40 11.80
C ALA A 104 13.76 -7.52 10.77
N GLY A 105 14.12 -7.18 9.52
CA GLY A 105 14.42 -8.13 8.45
C GLY A 105 13.18 -8.68 7.72
N TYR A 106 12.00 -8.11 7.94
CA TYR A 106 10.83 -8.45 7.14
C TYR A 106 10.97 -7.88 5.73
N ARG A 107 10.41 -8.60 4.75
CA ARG A 107 10.39 -8.15 3.35
C ARG A 107 9.69 -6.79 3.20
N GLY A 108 8.66 -6.52 4.02
CA GLY A 108 7.98 -5.22 4.13
C GLY A 108 7.19 -4.76 2.89
N GLU A 109 7.11 -5.57 1.83
CA GLU A 109 6.58 -5.12 0.52
C GLU A 109 5.13 -4.63 0.59
N MET A 110 4.25 -5.37 1.27
CA MET A 110 2.83 -5.04 1.34
C MET A 110 2.61 -3.78 2.19
N GLU A 111 3.33 -3.67 3.30
CA GLU A 111 3.29 -2.54 4.22
C GLU A 111 3.81 -1.27 3.54
N CYS A 112 4.92 -1.38 2.81
CA CYS A 112 5.48 -0.28 2.03
C CYS A 112 4.55 0.17 0.89
N ILE A 113 3.82 -0.76 0.25
CA ILE A 113 2.80 -0.41 -0.74
C ILE A 113 1.70 0.43 -0.09
N VAL A 114 1.18 -0.01 1.07
CA VAL A 114 0.15 0.74 1.80
C VAL A 114 0.66 2.13 2.17
N ALA A 115 1.86 2.23 2.74
CA ALA A 115 2.47 3.50 3.11
C ALA A 115 2.65 4.44 1.91
N LYS A 116 3.13 3.92 0.77
CA LYS A 116 3.28 4.72 -0.46
C LYS A 116 1.94 5.27 -0.91
N ILE A 117 0.95 4.39 -1.14
CA ILE A 117 -0.36 4.78 -1.68
C ILE A 117 -0.97 5.84 -0.75
N PHE A 118 -1.05 5.54 0.55
CA PHE A 118 -1.61 6.46 1.53
C PHE A 118 -0.87 7.80 1.55
N GLY A 119 0.46 7.78 1.63
CA GLY A 119 1.27 8.99 1.69
C GLY A 119 1.09 9.88 0.47
N SER A 120 1.15 9.32 -0.74
CA SER A 120 0.97 10.09 -1.98
C SER A 120 -0.43 10.68 -2.10
N GLU A 121 -1.46 9.90 -1.76
CA GLU A 121 -2.86 10.33 -1.87
C GLU A 121 -3.21 11.37 -0.80
N ALA A 122 -2.74 11.18 0.43
CA ALA A 122 -2.88 12.14 1.52
C ALA A 122 -2.19 13.48 1.18
N GLN A 123 -0.99 13.45 0.60
CA GLN A 123 -0.30 14.66 0.17
C GLN A 123 -1.08 15.40 -0.93
N LYS A 124 -1.59 14.66 -1.92
CA LYS A 124 -2.42 15.24 -2.99
C LYS A 124 -3.69 15.87 -2.43
N GLU A 125 -4.41 15.16 -1.55
CA GLU A 125 -5.61 15.70 -0.88
C GLU A 125 -5.27 16.96 -0.08
N ALA A 126 -4.21 16.91 0.74
CA ALA A 126 -3.76 18.06 1.51
C ALA A 126 -3.43 19.26 0.62
N ALA A 127 -2.72 19.06 -0.49
CA ALA A 127 -2.34 20.12 -1.42
C ALA A 127 -3.56 20.75 -2.10
N ILE A 128 -4.42 19.93 -2.71
CA ILE A 128 -5.52 20.38 -3.57
C ILE A 128 -6.74 20.79 -2.74
N GLU A 129 -7.13 20.01 -1.75
CA GLU A 129 -8.38 20.22 -1.02
C GLU A 129 -8.22 21.17 0.16
N PHE A 130 -7.04 21.20 0.80
CA PHE A 130 -6.84 21.97 2.03
C PHE A 130 -5.96 23.20 1.80
N TYR A 131 -4.76 23.00 1.28
CA TYR A 131 -3.75 24.05 1.17
C TYR A 131 -4.16 25.11 0.15
N MET A 132 -4.42 24.68 -1.09
CA MET A 132 -4.86 25.54 -2.19
C MET A 132 -6.14 26.29 -1.85
N LYS A 133 -7.16 25.58 -1.34
CA LYS A 133 -8.49 26.16 -1.09
C LYS A 133 -8.53 27.07 0.13
N THR A 134 -7.63 26.92 1.11
CA THR A 134 -7.51 27.85 2.25
C THR A 134 -6.77 29.13 1.87
N HIS A 135 -5.78 29.04 0.98
CA HIS A 135 -5.12 30.23 0.41
C HIS A 135 -5.97 30.92 -0.67
N GLY A 136 -6.96 30.21 -1.23
CA GLY A 136 -7.88 30.75 -2.22
C GLY A 136 -7.18 31.11 -3.53
N GLY A 137 -7.63 32.17 -4.20
CA GLY A 137 -7.04 32.62 -5.47
C GLY A 137 -5.55 32.95 -5.39
N ARG A 138 -5.03 33.32 -4.20
CA ARG A 138 -3.60 33.59 -3.99
C ARG A 138 -2.72 32.37 -4.29
N SER A 139 -3.27 31.16 -4.21
CA SER A 139 -2.55 29.92 -4.50
C SER A 139 -1.94 29.88 -5.90
N PHE A 140 -2.50 30.66 -6.84
CA PHE A 140 -2.10 30.70 -8.24
C PHE A 140 -1.24 31.92 -8.60
N LEU A 141 -0.87 32.74 -7.61
CA LEU A 141 0.07 33.84 -7.84
C LEU A 141 1.51 33.32 -7.88
N HIS A 142 2.32 33.92 -8.73
CA HIS A 142 3.75 33.64 -8.79
C HIS A 142 4.42 33.88 -7.42
N GLY A 143 5.32 32.99 -7.02
CA GLY A 143 5.96 33.00 -5.70
C GLY A 143 5.16 32.30 -4.61
N HIS A 144 3.95 31.79 -4.90
CA HIS A 144 3.18 31.01 -3.94
C HIS A 144 3.61 29.54 -3.96
N MET A 145 3.87 28.96 -2.79
CA MET A 145 4.37 27.58 -2.68
C MET A 145 3.45 26.54 -3.33
N PHE A 146 2.13 26.79 -3.34
CA PHE A 146 1.21 25.92 -4.07
C PHE A 146 1.43 25.97 -5.59
N GLY A 147 1.19 27.12 -6.23
CA GLY A 147 1.20 27.24 -7.69
C GLY A 147 2.55 26.89 -8.30
N ASP A 148 3.65 27.36 -7.69
CA ASP A 148 5.00 27.12 -8.21
C ASP A 148 5.45 25.65 -8.07
N ASN A 149 4.83 24.86 -7.17
CA ASN A 149 5.24 23.50 -6.86
C ASN A 149 4.12 22.46 -7.00
N VAL A 150 3.03 22.76 -7.72
CA VAL A 150 1.87 21.85 -7.83
C VAL A 150 2.27 20.45 -8.33
N HIS A 151 3.25 20.39 -9.23
CA HIS A 151 3.79 19.15 -9.78
C HIS A 151 4.51 18.30 -8.72
N GLU A 152 5.20 18.90 -7.76
CA GLU A 152 5.84 18.19 -6.64
C GLU A 152 4.81 17.51 -5.74
N TYR A 153 3.58 18.06 -5.68
CA TYR A 153 2.50 17.44 -4.90
C TYR A 153 1.85 16.25 -5.61
N LEU A 154 1.88 16.22 -6.94
CA LEU A 154 1.21 15.22 -7.78
C LEU A 154 2.14 14.09 -8.23
N ALA A 155 3.42 14.39 -8.47
CA ALA A 155 4.40 13.40 -8.91
C ALA A 155 4.49 12.14 -8.00
N PRO A 156 4.37 12.24 -6.66
CA PRO A 156 4.43 11.07 -5.78
C PRO A 156 3.30 10.05 -6.00
N CYS A 157 2.18 10.46 -6.62
CA CYS A 157 1.13 9.51 -7.02
C CYS A 157 1.62 8.55 -8.11
N ILE A 158 2.73 8.86 -8.80
CA ILE A 158 3.22 8.13 -9.97
C ILE A 158 4.53 7.40 -9.66
N TYR A 159 5.56 8.11 -9.19
CA TYR A 159 6.87 7.49 -8.94
C TYR A 159 6.83 6.57 -7.70
N GLU A 160 7.82 5.68 -7.55
CA GLU A 160 7.79 4.50 -6.66
C GLU A 160 6.65 3.48 -6.94
N GLY A 161 5.98 3.63 -8.09
CA GLY A 161 4.88 2.79 -8.57
C GLY A 161 3.55 3.51 -8.47
N GLU A 162 2.77 3.51 -9.55
CA GLU A 162 1.46 4.15 -9.60
C GLU A 162 0.48 3.46 -8.62
N GLY A 163 -0.39 4.26 -7.97
CA GLY A 163 -1.21 3.81 -6.84
C GLY A 163 -2.16 2.66 -7.16
N GLU A 164 -2.90 2.73 -8.26
CA GLU A 164 -3.82 1.67 -8.70
C GLU A 164 -3.06 0.37 -9.02
N MET A 165 -1.95 0.49 -9.74
CA MET A 165 -1.07 -0.64 -10.07
C MET A 165 -0.50 -1.31 -8.82
N LEU A 166 -0.12 -0.51 -7.82
CA LEU A 166 0.33 -1.03 -6.53
C LEU A 166 -0.80 -1.66 -5.73
N GLY A 167 -2.01 -1.11 -5.78
CA GLY A 167 -3.21 -1.71 -5.19
C GLY A 167 -3.48 -3.11 -5.76
N MET A 168 -3.37 -3.26 -7.08
CA MET A 168 -3.46 -4.57 -7.73
C MET A 168 -2.32 -5.52 -7.31
N ALA A 169 -1.09 -5.01 -7.21
CA ALA A 169 0.06 -5.79 -6.75
C ALA A 169 -0.08 -6.25 -5.29
N PHE A 170 -0.63 -5.39 -4.43
CA PHE A 170 -0.98 -5.70 -3.04
C PHE A 170 -2.01 -6.82 -2.98
N PHE A 171 -3.14 -6.69 -3.70
CA PHE A 171 -4.16 -7.72 -3.76
C PHE A 171 -3.60 -9.06 -4.26
N LYS A 172 -2.82 -9.03 -5.34
CA LYS A 172 -2.15 -10.23 -5.86
C LYS A 172 -1.24 -10.88 -4.82
N SER A 173 -0.56 -10.10 -4.01
CA SER A 173 0.33 -10.59 -2.95
C SER A 173 -0.45 -11.27 -1.82
N LEU A 174 -1.61 -10.72 -1.43
CA LEU A 174 -2.49 -11.31 -0.42
C LEU A 174 -2.95 -12.72 -0.80
N VAL A 175 -3.38 -12.92 -2.06
CA VAL A 175 -3.95 -14.20 -2.50
C VAL A 175 -2.89 -15.19 -3.02
N LYS A 176 -1.65 -14.74 -3.23
CA LYS A 176 -0.60 -15.53 -3.91
C LYS A 176 -0.37 -16.89 -3.26
N ALA A 177 -0.20 -16.93 -1.94
CA ALA A 177 0.11 -18.17 -1.23
C ALA A 177 -1.01 -19.20 -1.38
N HIS A 178 -2.26 -18.76 -1.18
CA HIS A 178 -3.44 -19.61 -1.33
C HIS A 178 -3.62 -20.07 -2.79
N GLY A 179 -3.44 -19.17 -3.75
CA GLY A 179 -3.53 -19.47 -5.18
C GLY A 179 -2.50 -20.49 -5.66
N VAL A 180 -1.23 -20.30 -5.28
CA VAL A 180 -0.13 -21.24 -5.62
C VAL A 180 -0.38 -22.60 -5.00
N GLN A 181 -0.75 -22.63 -3.71
CA GLN A 181 -0.90 -23.89 -2.99
C GLN A 181 -2.09 -24.72 -3.49
N TYR A 182 -3.20 -24.09 -3.84
CA TYR A 182 -4.46 -24.81 -4.11
C TYR A 182 -4.96 -24.70 -5.54
N PHE A 183 -4.80 -23.55 -6.20
CA PHE A 183 -5.40 -23.28 -7.52
C PHE A 183 -4.46 -23.49 -8.70
N GLU A 184 -3.14 -23.41 -8.51
CA GLU A 184 -2.18 -23.53 -9.62
C GLU A 184 -2.22 -24.92 -10.27
N SER A 185 -2.26 -25.98 -9.47
CA SER A 185 -2.36 -27.36 -9.96
C SER A 185 -3.68 -27.61 -10.69
N ILE A 186 -4.78 -27.05 -10.18
CA ILE A 186 -6.10 -27.10 -10.79
C ILE A 186 -6.08 -26.38 -12.15
N GLY A 187 -5.53 -25.17 -12.20
CA GLY A 187 -5.39 -24.40 -13.44
C GLY A 187 -4.57 -25.12 -14.51
N LYS A 188 -3.43 -25.72 -14.12
CA LYS A 188 -2.60 -26.55 -15.01
C LYS A 188 -3.37 -27.77 -15.53
N ALA A 189 -4.13 -28.44 -14.67
CA ALA A 189 -4.96 -29.60 -15.06
C ALA A 189 -6.09 -29.21 -16.03
N LEU A 190 -6.78 -28.09 -15.77
CA LEU A 190 -7.80 -27.54 -16.67
C LEU A 190 -7.22 -27.21 -18.05
N GLN A 191 -6.06 -26.56 -18.08
CA GLN A 191 -5.38 -26.19 -19.31
C GLN A 191 -4.93 -27.43 -20.10
N ALA A 192 -4.33 -28.42 -19.43
CA ALA A 192 -3.93 -29.69 -20.05
C ALA A 192 -5.11 -30.48 -20.61
N ALA A 193 -6.29 -30.38 -19.97
CA ALA A 193 -7.51 -31.03 -20.41
C ALA A 193 -8.33 -30.21 -21.43
N GLY A 194 -7.90 -28.98 -21.79
CA GLY A 194 -8.64 -28.10 -22.70
C GLY A 194 -9.98 -27.60 -22.14
N ILE A 195 -10.19 -27.68 -20.82
CA ILE A 195 -11.47 -27.34 -20.17
C ILE A 195 -11.51 -25.85 -19.87
N ARG A 196 -12.32 -25.08 -20.62
CA ARG A 196 -12.51 -23.64 -20.38
C ARG A 196 -13.46 -23.32 -19.23
N LYS A 197 -14.47 -24.16 -19.01
CA LYS A 197 -15.43 -24.04 -17.89
C LYS A 197 -15.62 -25.42 -17.25
N PRO A 198 -15.12 -25.65 -16.02
CA PRO A 198 -15.34 -26.90 -15.33
C PRO A 198 -16.83 -27.10 -15.04
N ASN A 199 -17.37 -28.20 -15.55
CA ASN A 199 -18.72 -28.66 -15.21
C ASN A 199 -18.61 -29.83 -14.22
N PRO A 200 -19.05 -29.66 -12.95
CA PRO A 200 -18.97 -30.71 -11.93
C PRO A 200 -19.87 -31.92 -12.21
N LEU A 201 -20.84 -31.78 -13.12
CA LEU A 201 -21.74 -32.87 -13.54
C LEU A 201 -21.14 -33.71 -14.68
N ASN A 202 -19.99 -33.31 -15.27
CA ASN A 202 -19.34 -34.08 -16.32
C ASN A 202 -18.28 -35.03 -15.73
N PRO A 203 -18.45 -36.37 -15.85
CA PRO A 203 -17.50 -37.33 -15.31
C PRO A 203 -16.07 -37.18 -15.86
N ALA A 204 -15.92 -36.76 -17.12
CA ALA A 204 -14.62 -36.56 -17.75
C ALA A 204 -13.85 -35.39 -17.12
N HIS A 205 -14.54 -34.30 -16.80
CA HIS A 205 -13.96 -33.15 -16.09
C HIS A 205 -13.57 -33.53 -14.67
N MET A 206 -14.43 -34.29 -13.98
CA MET A 206 -14.16 -34.78 -12.64
C MET A 206 -12.94 -35.70 -12.59
N TRP A 207 -12.78 -36.56 -13.59
CA TRP A 207 -11.62 -37.45 -13.68
C TRP A 207 -10.33 -36.68 -13.97
N ALA A 208 -10.37 -35.72 -14.91
CA ALA A 208 -9.23 -34.85 -15.23
C ALA A 208 -8.77 -33.99 -14.04
N LEU A 209 -9.68 -33.62 -13.14
CA LEU A 209 -9.40 -32.74 -12.00
C LEU A 209 -9.20 -33.47 -10.67
N LYS A 210 -9.47 -34.78 -10.60
CA LYS A 210 -9.48 -35.57 -9.35
C LYS A 210 -8.19 -35.44 -8.54
N GLY A 211 -7.04 -35.50 -9.21
CA GLY A 211 -5.72 -35.38 -8.56
C GLY A 211 -5.41 -33.94 -8.12
N ALA A 212 -5.73 -32.96 -8.95
CA ALA A 212 -5.44 -31.55 -8.71
C ALA A 212 -6.35 -30.91 -7.64
N MET A 213 -7.61 -31.37 -7.54
CA MET A 213 -8.58 -30.88 -6.55
C MET A 213 -8.39 -31.45 -5.14
N ALA A 214 -7.70 -32.59 -5.01
CA ALA A 214 -7.58 -33.30 -3.73
C ALA A 214 -6.94 -32.46 -2.59
N PRO A 215 -5.86 -31.68 -2.82
CA PRO A 215 -5.30 -30.80 -1.79
C PRO A 215 -6.29 -29.72 -1.34
N TYR A 216 -7.00 -29.11 -2.30
CA TYR A 216 -8.00 -28.07 -2.01
C TYR A 216 -9.20 -28.63 -1.25
N ALA A 217 -9.74 -29.78 -1.67
CA ALA A 217 -10.86 -30.43 -0.99
C ALA A 217 -10.50 -30.84 0.45
N ARG A 218 -9.30 -31.38 0.67
CA ARG A 218 -8.80 -31.71 2.00
C ARG A 218 -8.66 -30.46 2.87
N TRP A 219 -8.11 -29.37 2.32
CA TRP A 219 -8.02 -28.11 3.03
C TRP A 219 -9.40 -27.54 3.38
N LEU A 220 -10.35 -27.52 2.43
CA LEU A 220 -11.70 -27.01 2.65
C LEU A 220 -12.41 -27.78 3.76
N MET A 221 -12.37 -29.11 3.72
CA MET A 221 -12.90 -29.96 4.79
C MET A 221 -12.23 -29.66 6.14
N SER A 222 -10.92 -29.43 6.16
CA SER A 222 -10.22 -29.06 7.40
C SER A 222 -10.67 -27.71 7.97
N GLN A 223 -11.11 -26.75 7.15
CA GLN A 223 -11.62 -25.46 7.63
C GLN A 223 -13.00 -25.61 8.30
N TYR A 224 -13.85 -26.50 7.77
CA TYR A 224 -15.15 -26.81 8.40
C TYR A 224 -15.02 -27.65 9.68
N ILE A 225 -13.96 -28.46 9.78
CA ILE A 225 -13.73 -29.36 10.92
C ILE A 225 -12.89 -28.70 12.03
N ARG A 226 -12.00 -27.76 11.70
CA ARG A 226 -11.18 -27.06 12.70
C ARG A 226 -12.07 -26.17 13.58
N GLY A 227 -12.18 -26.52 14.86
CA GLY A 227 -12.53 -25.55 15.90
C GLY A 227 -11.45 -24.47 15.97
N GLY A 228 -11.84 -23.20 16.15
CA GLY A 228 -10.93 -22.04 16.10
C GLY A 228 -9.66 -22.24 16.94
N SER A 229 -8.50 -22.06 16.32
CA SER A 229 -7.21 -22.21 17.00
C SER A 229 -6.85 -20.92 17.73
N SER A 230 -6.70 -20.93 19.06
CA SER A 230 -6.22 -19.71 19.73
C SER A 230 -4.82 -19.34 19.24
N PRO A 231 -4.61 -18.14 18.67
CA PRO A 231 -3.31 -17.73 18.18
C PRO A 231 -2.35 -17.47 19.34
N THR A 232 -1.09 -17.89 19.19
CA THR A 232 -0.01 -17.56 20.12
C THR A 232 0.38 -16.10 19.94
N LEU A 233 -0.06 -15.24 20.85
CA LEU A 233 0.25 -13.82 20.83
C LEU A 233 1.54 -13.53 21.63
N PRO A 234 2.38 -12.58 21.18
CA PRO A 234 3.56 -12.18 21.93
C PRO A 234 3.19 -11.49 23.26
N PRO A 235 4.13 -11.36 24.22
CA PRO A 235 3.89 -10.65 25.46
C PRO A 235 3.43 -9.21 25.19
N MET A 236 2.26 -8.84 25.72
CA MET A 236 1.69 -7.50 25.53
C MET A 236 0.76 -7.13 26.70
N PRO A 237 0.51 -5.82 26.95
CA PRO A 237 -0.46 -5.36 27.93
C PRO A 237 -1.85 -5.99 27.72
N ASP A 238 -2.56 -6.31 28.81
CA ASP A 238 -3.85 -7.03 28.75
C ASP A 238 -4.91 -6.30 27.92
N ARG A 239 -4.88 -4.96 27.90
CA ARG A 239 -5.79 -4.15 27.07
C ARG A 239 -5.57 -4.39 25.58
N LEU A 240 -4.30 -4.49 25.14
CA LEU A 240 -3.96 -4.78 23.75
C LEU A 240 -4.22 -6.25 23.41
N ARG A 241 -4.01 -7.16 24.38
CA ARG A 241 -4.24 -8.59 24.18
C ARG A 241 -5.66 -8.88 23.74
N LYS A 242 -6.67 -8.24 24.34
CA LYS A 242 -8.08 -8.41 23.95
C LYS A 242 -8.33 -8.03 22.48
N HIS A 243 -7.76 -6.92 22.03
CA HIS A 243 -7.89 -6.48 20.64
C HIS A 243 -7.14 -7.40 19.67
N ALA A 244 -5.94 -7.84 20.04
CA ALA A 244 -5.16 -8.77 19.23
C ALA A 244 -5.83 -10.15 19.12
N GLN A 245 -6.43 -10.65 20.20
CA GLN A 245 -7.23 -11.88 20.20
C GLN A 245 -8.44 -11.75 19.29
N PHE A 246 -9.25 -10.70 19.46
CA PHE A 246 -10.39 -10.45 18.59
C PHE A 246 -9.99 -10.38 17.11
N ALA A 247 -8.95 -9.60 16.78
CA ALA A 247 -8.47 -9.49 15.40
C ALA A 247 -8.02 -10.84 14.84
N ALA A 248 -7.29 -11.63 15.64
CA ALA A 248 -6.77 -12.90 15.19
C ALA A 248 -7.88 -13.98 15.06
N GLU A 249 -8.90 -13.97 15.92
CA GLU A 249 -10.10 -14.80 15.77
C GLU A 249 -10.87 -14.46 14.49
N GLN A 250 -11.09 -13.18 14.22
CA GLN A 250 -11.76 -12.74 12.99
C GLN A 250 -10.96 -13.10 11.74
N LEU A 251 -9.65 -12.87 11.73
CA LEU A 251 -8.78 -13.23 10.62
C LEU A 251 -8.72 -14.74 10.36
N GLN A 252 -8.91 -15.56 11.39
CA GLN A 252 -9.00 -17.02 11.25
C GLN A 252 -10.31 -17.50 10.62
N ALA A 253 -11.36 -16.68 10.61
CA ALA A 253 -12.61 -16.96 9.90
C ALA A 253 -12.53 -16.59 8.41
N SER A 254 -11.65 -15.65 8.05
CA SER A 254 -11.44 -15.17 6.68
C SER A 254 -10.91 -16.18 5.64
N PRO A 255 -10.31 -17.36 5.95
CA PRO A 255 -9.82 -18.27 4.91
C PRO A 255 -10.91 -18.74 3.93
N LEU A 256 -12.14 -18.95 4.43
CA LEU A 256 -13.28 -19.31 3.57
C LEU A 256 -13.71 -18.14 2.67
N GLU A 257 -13.71 -16.92 3.21
CA GLU A 257 -14.02 -15.69 2.45
C GLU A 257 -12.99 -15.46 1.35
N ILE A 258 -11.69 -15.54 1.68
CA ILE A 258 -10.59 -15.38 0.73
C ILE A 258 -10.69 -16.44 -0.38
N SER A 259 -10.97 -17.69 -0.03
CA SER A 259 -11.17 -18.74 -1.04
C SER A 259 -12.39 -18.48 -1.92
N GLY A 260 -13.46 -17.85 -1.39
CA GLY A 260 -14.65 -17.50 -2.15
C GLY A 260 -14.38 -16.46 -3.23
N VAL A 261 -13.48 -15.50 -2.98
CA VAL A 261 -13.08 -14.47 -3.96
C VAL A 261 -12.30 -15.06 -5.15
N MET A 262 -11.70 -16.24 -4.99
CA MET A 262 -10.91 -16.91 -6.03
C MET A 262 -11.68 -17.92 -6.89
N ARG A 263 -12.93 -18.24 -6.54
CA ARG A 263 -13.80 -19.17 -7.29
C ARG A 263 -14.51 -18.45 -8.42
#